data_AF-A0A1D7QG74-F1
#
_entry.id   AF-A0A1D7QG74-F1
#
_cell.length_a   1.000
_cell.length_b   1.000
_cell.length_c   1.000
_cell.angle_alpha   90.00
_cell.angle_beta   90.00
_cell.angle_gamma   90.00
#
_symmetry.space_group_name_H-M   'P 1'
#
loop_
_entity.id
_entity.type
_entity.pdbx_description
1 polymer ?
#
loop_
_entity_poly.entity_id
_entity_poly.type
_entity_poly.pdbx_seq_one_letter_code
_entity_poly.pdbx_strand_id
1 'polypeptide(L)'
;MSFEEEKLTEESFVYLNRQITPNGKFYIYDYSIWGPMAWSLETRGTVLLGKDKPFDPGAAEVIDGSVAKWISYDSLLVYSYKKGAKAKDTLPLNVSYKKYDGLIIKTETYAPGGGGAGYLSCDSVEFGKLYIRLHGVNQPKKTVTYPLGPISVTIINGLVEKIHVERFSKYNEYVSDPLATGLEADNYTYTLTKPINAKLFDRPGIYIDVKSKLFK
;
A
#
# COMPACT_ATOMS: atom_id res chain seq x y z
N MET A 1 14.46 18.37 -14.13
CA MET A 1 15.00 18.09 -12.79
C MET A 1 15.56 16.69 -12.83
N SER A 2 16.88 16.60 -12.79
CA SER A 2 17.69 15.39 -12.82
C SER A 2 17.61 14.67 -11.46
N PHE A 3 17.58 13.33 -11.52
CA PHE A 3 17.66 12.41 -10.39
C PHE A 3 19.14 12.27 -9.97
N GLU A 4 19.69 13.24 -9.24
CA GLU A 4 21.06 13.10 -8.72
C GLU A 4 21.08 13.01 -7.19
N GLU A 5 21.57 11.84 -6.75
CA GLU A 5 22.13 11.50 -5.44
C GLU A 5 21.18 11.24 -4.25
N GLU A 6 20.32 10.23 -4.38
CA GLU A 6 19.90 9.41 -3.23
C GLU A 6 21.08 8.50 -2.81
N LYS A 7 21.99 8.99 -1.94
CA LYS A 7 23.05 8.17 -1.31
C LYS A 7 22.51 7.28 -0.19
N LEU A 8 21.57 6.42 -0.54
CA LEU A 8 21.38 5.13 0.13
C LEU A 8 21.83 4.10 -0.89
N THR A 9 22.87 3.32 -0.58
CA THR A 9 23.31 2.25 -1.48
C THR A 9 22.13 1.29 -1.67
N GLU A 10 21.48 1.36 -2.84
CA GLU A 10 20.26 0.62 -3.22
C GLU A 10 20.36 -0.91 -2.97
N GLU A 11 21.60 -1.40 -2.87
CA GLU A 11 21.98 -2.77 -2.54
C GLU A 11 21.46 -3.28 -1.18
N SER A 12 21.16 -2.39 -0.23
CA SER A 12 20.70 -2.80 1.10
C SER A 12 19.19 -3.11 1.18
N PHE A 13 18.40 -2.65 0.23
CA PHE A 13 16.94 -2.83 0.26
C PHE A 13 16.53 -4.11 -0.48
N VAL A 14 15.58 -4.86 0.06
CA VAL A 14 14.89 -5.94 -0.66
C VAL A 14 13.90 -5.32 -1.66
N TYR A 15 13.06 -4.39 -1.18
CA TYR A 15 12.19 -3.56 -2.01
C TYR A 15 12.04 -2.16 -1.41
N LEU A 16 11.79 -1.17 -2.27
CA LEU A 16 11.54 0.21 -1.90
C LEU A 16 10.43 0.78 -2.78
N ASN A 17 9.23 0.88 -2.22
CA ASN A 17 8.07 1.45 -2.86
C ASN A 17 7.87 2.88 -2.40
N ARG A 18 7.57 3.79 -3.32
CA ARG A 18 7.30 5.20 -3.01
C ARG A 18 5.95 5.63 -3.55
N GLN A 19 5.17 6.29 -2.71
CA GLN A 19 3.91 6.93 -3.05
C GLN A 19 3.98 8.43 -2.78
N ILE A 20 3.45 9.24 -3.71
CA ILE A 20 3.23 10.67 -3.48
C ILE A 20 1.86 10.85 -2.82
N THR A 21 1.77 11.62 -1.74
CA THR A 21 0.47 11.91 -1.12
C THR A 21 -0.45 12.70 -2.06
N PRO A 22 -1.78 12.55 -2.00
CA PRO A 22 -2.72 13.28 -2.86
C PRO A 22 -2.58 14.81 -2.82
N ASN A 23 -2.19 15.39 -1.69
CA ASN A 23 -1.90 16.81 -1.56
C ASN A 23 -0.51 17.22 -2.12
N GLY A 24 0.31 16.27 -2.58
CA GLY A 24 1.62 16.49 -3.19
C GLY A 24 2.74 16.91 -2.24
N LYS A 25 2.48 16.98 -0.93
CA LYS A 25 3.42 17.55 0.06
C LYS A 25 4.41 16.53 0.64
N PHE A 26 4.05 15.25 0.64
CA PHE A 26 4.85 14.22 1.29
C PHE A 26 5.05 13.01 0.37
N TYR A 27 6.09 12.24 0.68
CA TYR A 27 6.25 10.89 0.21
C TYR A 27 5.93 9.91 1.34
N ILE A 28 5.28 8.81 0.99
CA ILE A 28 5.19 7.62 1.83
C ILE A 28 6.08 6.56 1.20
N TYR A 29 7.00 6.04 1.99
CA TYR A 29 7.87 4.94 1.61
C TYR A 29 7.43 3.68 2.33
N ASP A 30 7.28 2.60 1.58
CA ASP A 30 7.14 1.23 2.10
C ASP A 30 8.38 0.46 1.69
N TYR A 31 9.12 -0.05 2.67
CA TYR A 31 10.46 -0.59 2.45
C TYR A 31 10.71 -1.87 3.25
N SER A 32 11.63 -2.66 2.73
CA SER A 32 12.25 -3.78 3.44
C SER A 32 13.76 -3.73 3.23
N ILE A 33 14.53 -3.89 4.31
CA ILE A 33 16.00 -3.91 4.30
C ILE A 33 16.46 -5.34 4.57
N TRP A 34 17.47 -5.79 3.82
CA TRP A 34 18.13 -7.07 4.06
C TRP A 34 18.73 -7.08 5.46
N GLY A 35 18.39 -8.09 6.24
CA GLY A 35 19.10 -8.37 7.47
C GLY A 35 20.51 -8.92 7.15
N PRO A 36 21.53 -8.60 7.96
CA PRO A 36 22.92 -9.03 7.71
C PRO A 36 23.14 -10.55 7.84
N MET A 37 22.13 -11.32 8.28
CA MET A 37 22.21 -12.77 8.41
C MET A 37 20.96 -13.45 7.83
N ALA A 38 21.10 -14.72 7.39
CA ALA A 38 20.01 -15.55 6.86
C ALA A 38 18.80 -15.78 7.81
N TRP A 39 18.90 -15.29 9.04
CA TRP A 39 18.01 -15.49 10.19
C TRP A 39 17.72 -14.16 10.92
N SER A 40 18.39 -13.07 10.54
CA SER A 40 17.99 -11.73 10.99
C SER A 40 16.74 -11.33 10.21
N LEU A 41 15.70 -10.97 10.95
CA LEU A 41 14.42 -10.53 10.38
C LEU A 41 14.65 -9.37 9.42
N GLU A 42 14.06 -9.45 8.24
CA GLU A 42 13.91 -8.31 7.34
C GLU A 42 13.30 -7.15 8.13
N THR A 43 13.98 -6.01 8.16
CA THR A 43 13.39 -4.81 8.77
C THR A 43 12.44 -4.20 7.75
N ARG A 44 11.15 -4.32 8.02
CA ARG A 44 10.07 -3.74 7.21
C ARG A 44 9.49 -2.52 7.89
N GLY A 45 9.13 -1.50 7.13
CA GLY A 45 8.54 -0.29 7.68
C GLY A 45 7.81 0.53 6.64
N THR A 46 6.86 1.31 7.12
CA THR A 46 6.24 2.38 6.35
C THR A 46 6.53 3.70 7.02
N VAL A 47 7.08 4.66 6.27
CA VAL A 47 7.47 5.97 6.80
C VAL A 47 6.95 7.10 5.92
N LEU A 48 6.65 8.22 6.57
CA LEU A 48 6.22 9.46 5.97
C LEU A 48 7.36 10.49 6.03
N LEU A 49 7.60 11.14 4.90
CA LEU A 49 8.66 12.12 4.77
C LEU A 49 8.21 13.31 3.91
N GLY A 50 8.65 14.52 4.27
CA GLY A 50 8.45 15.70 3.42
C GLY A 50 9.12 15.50 2.05
N LYS A 51 8.47 15.97 0.98
CA LYS A 51 8.93 15.73 -0.40
C LYS A 51 10.35 16.23 -0.70
N ASP A 52 10.78 17.26 0.03
CA ASP A 52 12.08 17.93 -0.17
C ASP A 52 13.18 17.36 0.75
N LYS A 53 12.87 16.36 1.57
CA LYS A 53 13.84 15.72 2.46
C LYS A 53 14.42 14.46 1.81
N PRO A 54 15.72 14.16 2.00
CA PRO A 54 16.30 12.91 1.54
C PRO A 54 15.70 11.72 2.30
N PHE A 55 15.52 10.59 1.63
CA PHE A 55 15.03 9.38 2.29
C PHE A 55 16.00 8.94 3.38
N ASP A 56 15.53 8.95 4.62
CA ASP A 56 16.21 8.43 5.80
C ASP A 56 15.15 7.83 6.73
N PRO A 57 15.05 6.49 6.83
CA PRO A 57 14.11 5.83 7.72
C PRO A 57 14.23 6.27 9.20
N GLY A 58 15.44 6.65 9.65
CA GLY A 58 15.69 7.05 11.04
C GLY A 58 15.20 8.47 11.37
N ALA A 59 15.08 9.33 10.37
CA ALA A 59 14.61 10.72 10.52
C ALA A 59 13.15 10.91 10.08
N ALA A 60 12.52 9.86 9.54
CA ALA A 60 11.16 9.91 9.02
C ALA A 60 10.11 9.61 10.11
N GLU A 61 8.86 10.03 9.85
CA GLU A 61 7.74 9.74 10.74
C GLU A 61 7.21 8.33 10.46
N VAL A 62 7.16 7.48 11.49
CA VAL A 62 6.76 6.08 11.32
C VAL A 62 5.24 5.98 11.23
N ILE A 63 4.76 5.28 10.21
CA ILE A 63 3.36 4.87 10.11
C ILE A 63 3.24 3.47 10.72
N ASP A 64 2.64 3.39 11.91
CA ASP A 64 2.37 2.14 12.60
C ASP A 64 1.13 1.46 12.01
N GLY A 65 1.36 0.58 11.03
CA GLY A 65 0.34 -0.23 10.38
C GLY A 65 0.40 -0.19 8.85
N SER A 66 -0.56 -0.85 8.20
CA SER A 66 -0.69 -0.87 6.75
C SER A 66 -1.58 0.26 6.25
N VAL A 67 -1.17 0.93 5.18
CA VAL A 67 -1.96 1.99 4.53
C VAL A 67 -3.20 1.40 3.90
N ALA A 68 -4.38 1.77 4.39
CA ALA A 68 -5.64 1.18 3.97
C ALA A 68 -6.36 1.94 2.86
N LYS A 69 -6.44 3.27 3.01
CA LYS A 69 -7.01 4.16 1.99
C LYS A 69 -6.76 5.63 2.30
N TRP A 70 -6.77 6.44 1.26
CA TRP A 70 -6.98 7.88 1.40
C TRP A 70 -8.46 8.19 1.68
N ILE A 71 -8.75 8.85 2.81
CA ILE A 71 -10.10 9.33 3.16
C ILE A 71 -10.39 10.64 2.42
N SER A 72 -9.38 11.51 2.36
CA SER A 72 -9.36 12.79 1.67
C SER A 72 -7.95 13.07 1.16
N TYR A 73 -7.72 14.26 0.60
CA TYR A 73 -6.39 14.63 0.07
C TYR A 73 -5.33 14.83 1.17
N ASP A 74 -5.78 15.05 2.40
CA ASP A 74 -4.98 15.34 3.59
C ASP A 74 -5.23 14.35 4.73
N SER A 75 -6.04 13.31 4.52
CA SER A 75 -6.34 12.31 5.56
C SER A 75 -6.14 10.88 5.06
N LEU A 76 -5.32 10.13 5.79
CA LEU A 76 -4.97 8.74 5.53
C LEU A 76 -5.58 7.82 6.57
N LEU A 77 -6.20 6.72 6.14
CA LEU A 77 -6.57 5.61 7.01
C LEU A 77 -5.46 4.56 7.02
N VAL A 78 -5.05 4.16 8.21
CA VAL A 78 -4.07 3.11 8.47
C VAL A 78 -4.71 2.05 9.36
N TYR A 79 -4.46 0.79 9.06
CA TYR A 79 -4.85 -0.31 9.93
C TYR A 79 -3.65 -0.86 10.67
N SER A 80 -3.77 -0.92 12.00
CA SER A 80 -2.77 -1.53 12.88
C SER A 80 -3.32 -2.80 13.51
N TYR A 81 -2.44 -3.72 13.89
CA TYR A 81 -2.81 -5.02 14.45
C TYR A 81 -2.27 -5.19 15.85
N LYS A 82 -3.13 -5.65 16.77
CA LYS A 82 -2.70 -5.99 18.13
C LYS A 82 -2.60 -7.51 18.29
N LYS A 83 -1.37 -8.02 18.35
CA LYS A 83 -1.10 -9.45 18.60
C LYS A 83 -1.72 -9.90 19.94
N GLY A 84 -2.40 -11.04 19.93
CA GLY A 84 -3.05 -11.61 21.12
C GLY A 84 -4.40 -10.97 21.48
N ALA A 85 -4.86 -9.96 20.74
CA ALA A 85 -6.25 -9.50 20.86
C ALA A 85 -7.20 -10.58 20.32
N LYS A 86 -8.31 -10.83 21.03
CA LYS A 86 -9.37 -11.71 20.55
C LYS A 86 -10.25 -10.91 19.58
N ALA A 87 -10.61 -11.51 18.45
CA ALA A 87 -11.62 -10.96 17.56
C ALA A 87 -12.93 -10.80 18.35
N LYS A 88 -13.41 -9.56 18.49
CA LYS A 88 -14.67 -9.23 19.14
C LYS A 88 -15.24 -8.00 18.46
N ASP A 89 -16.38 -8.18 17.81
CA ASP A 89 -17.20 -7.12 17.21
C ASP A 89 -16.53 -6.35 16.04
N THR A 90 -17.35 -5.84 15.13
CA THR A 90 -16.99 -5.12 13.89
C THR A 90 -16.23 -3.81 14.15
N LEU A 91 -16.20 -3.39 15.41
CA LEU A 91 -15.61 -2.15 15.87
C LEU A 91 -14.09 -2.29 16.05
N PRO A 92 -13.33 -1.24 15.70
CA PRO A 92 -11.91 -1.21 16.01
C PRO A 92 -11.67 -1.26 17.53
N LEU A 93 -10.64 -1.98 17.95
CA LEU A 93 -10.19 -2.04 19.34
C LEU A 93 -9.72 -0.67 19.84
N ASN A 94 -9.18 0.14 18.94
CA ASN A 94 -8.73 1.50 19.21
C ASN A 94 -8.82 2.33 17.93
N VAL A 95 -9.12 3.61 18.08
CA VAL A 95 -9.00 4.60 17.01
C VAL A 95 -8.14 5.74 17.53
N SER A 96 -7.02 5.99 16.86
CA SER A 96 -6.14 7.12 17.15
C SER A 96 -6.04 8.05 15.94
N TYR A 97 -5.70 9.30 16.24
CA TYR A 97 -5.46 10.32 15.22
C TYR A 97 -4.11 10.96 15.51
N LYS A 98 -3.28 11.05 14.48
CA LYS A 98 -2.01 11.76 14.51
C LYS A 98 -2.00 12.82 13.44
N LYS A 99 -1.51 14.02 13.77
CA LYS A 99 -1.32 15.09 12.79
C LYS A 99 0.17 15.28 12.54
N TYR A 100 0.57 15.27 11.27
CA TYR A 100 1.94 15.51 10.84
C TYR A 100 1.94 16.57 9.75
N ASP A 101 2.40 17.79 10.06
CA ASP A 101 2.50 18.92 9.13
C ASP A 101 1.24 19.15 8.26
N GLY A 102 0.07 18.98 8.87
CA GLY A 102 -1.23 19.16 8.21
C GLY A 102 -1.81 17.91 7.55
N LEU A 103 -1.08 16.80 7.48
CA LEU A 103 -1.62 15.48 7.18
C LEU A 103 -2.24 14.86 8.43
N ILE A 104 -3.44 14.31 8.31
CA ILE A 104 -4.13 13.56 9.37
C ILE A 104 -3.97 12.07 9.08
N ILE A 105 -3.39 11.33 10.02
CA ILE A 105 -3.31 9.87 9.99
C ILE A 105 -4.31 9.36 11.01
N LYS A 106 -5.36 8.70 10.53
CA LYS A 106 -6.31 7.96 11.36
C LYS A 106 -5.86 6.50 11.40
N THR A 107 -5.57 5.99 12.58
CA THR A 107 -5.22 4.58 12.77
C THR A 107 -6.37 3.86 13.44
N GLU A 108 -6.89 2.81 12.79
CA GLU A 108 -7.86 1.89 13.38
C GLU A 108 -7.13 0.58 13.73
N THR A 109 -7.14 0.20 15.01
CA THR A 109 -6.48 -1.03 15.48
C THR A 109 -7.48 -2.18 15.55
N TYR A 110 -7.14 -3.32 14.96
CA TYR A 110 -7.96 -4.53 14.97
C TYR A 110 -7.21 -5.74 15.53
N ALA A 111 -7.96 -6.80 15.85
CA ALA A 111 -7.38 -8.12 16.01
C ALA A 111 -6.96 -8.66 14.62
N PRO A 112 -5.81 -9.35 14.51
CA PRO A 112 -5.39 -9.92 13.23
C PRO A 112 -6.38 -10.98 12.76
N GLY A 113 -6.76 -10.91 11.49
CA GLY A 113 -7.50 -11.96 10.78
C GLY A 113 -6.61 -12.82 9.89
N GLY A 114 -7.21 -13.83 9.25
CA GLY A 114 -6.59 -14.51 8.11
C GLY A 114 -6.69 -13.63 6.86
N GLY A 115 -5.87 -13.89 5.84
CA GLY A 115 -5.97 -13.18 4.56
C GLY A 115 -5.74 -14.12 3.41
N GLY A 116 -6.36 -13.83 2.26
CA GLY A 116 -6.16 -14.56 1.02
C GLY A 116 -5.09 -13.94 0.13
N ALA A 117 -4.61 -14.73 -0.83
CA ALA A 117 -3.87 -14.21 -1.97
C ALA A 117 -4.60 -14.64 -3.25
N GLY A 118 -4.74 -13.72 -4.20
CA GLY A 118 -5.41 -13.96 -5.46
C GLY A 118 -4.61 -13.44 -6.64
N TYR A 119 -4.54 -14.24 -7.71
CA TYR A 119 -3.98 -13.83 -8.99
C TYR A 119 -5.10 -13.68 -10.00
N LEU A 120 -5.27 -12.47 -10.52
CA LEU A 120 -6.36 -12.12 -11.42
C LEU A 120 -5.79 -11.44 -12.67
N SER A 121 -6.64 -11.29 -13.69
CA SER A 121 -6.33 -10.46 -14.86
C SER A 121 -7.32 -9.31 -14.96
N CYS A 122 -6.92 -8.23 -15.63
CA CYS A 122 -7.83 -7.14 -15.99
C CYS A 122 -7.49 -6.56 -17.37
N ASP A 123 -8.50 -5.99 -18.02
CA ASP A 123 -8.39 -5.48 -19.39
C ASP A 123 -7.93 -4.03 -19.45
N SER A 124 -8.37 -3.22 -18.51
CA SER A 124 -8.08 -1.78 -18.49
C SER A 124 -8.28 -1.19 -17.11
N VAL A 125 -7.78 0.04 -16.96
CA VAL A 125 -7.70 0.77 -15.71
C VAL A 125 -8.26 2.17 -15.90
N GLU A 126 -9.15 2.57 -14.99
CA GLU A 126 -9.71 3.92 -14.89
C GLU A 126 -9.35 4.51 -13.52
N PHE A 127 -9.06 5.81 -13.47
CA PHE A 127 -8.73 6.51 -12.25
C PHE A 127 -9.80 7.53 -11.88
N GLY A 128 -10.27 7.45 -10.64
CA GLY A 128 -11.00 8.53 -9.99
C GLY A 128 -10.07 9.46 -9.21
N LYS A 129 -10.68 10.28 -8.34
CA LYS A 129 -9.94 11.18 -7.44
C LYS A 129 -9.14 10.44 -6.37
N LEU A 130 -9.77 9.44 -5.73
CA LEU A 130 -9.20 8.65 -4.62
C LEU A 130 -9.48 7.15 -4.80
N TYR A 131 -9.69 6.71 -6.04
CA TYR A 131 -9.87 5.30 -6.36
C TYR A 131 -9.24 4.94 -7.70
N ILE A 132 -8.96 3.65 -7.86
CA ILE A 132 -8.70 2.98 -9.13
C ILE A 132 -9.89 2.05 -9.44
N ARG A 133 -10.20 1.88 -10.71
CA ARG A 133 -11.21 0.93 -11.17
C ARG A 133 -10.56 0.04 -12.22
N LEU A 134 -10.69 -1.26 -12.02
CA LEU A 134 -10.18 -2.29 -12.94
C LEU A 134 -11.38 -2.89 -13.68
N HIS A 135 -11.31 -2.88 -15.00
CA HIS A 135 -12.37 -3.42 -15.86
C HIS A 135 -11.96 -4.77 -16.43
N GLY A 136 -12.94 -5.62 -16.70
CA GLY A 136 -12.70 -6.91 -17.34
C GLY A 136 -12.02 -7.91 -16.42
N VAL A 137 -12.28 -7.84 -15.11
CA VAL A 137 -11.69 -8.77 -14.14
C VAL A 137 -12.39 -10.13 -14.22
N ASN A 138 -11.62 -11.17 -14.52
CA ASN A 138 -12.01 -12.59 -14.58
C ASN A 138 -13.19 -12.91 -15.54
N GLN A 139 -13.66 -14.17 -15.51
CA GLN A 139 -14.90 -14.61 -16.17
C GLN A 139 -15.96 -14.98 -15.11
N PRO A 140 -17.19 -14.46 -15.20
CA PRO A 140 -17.64 -13.39 -16.10
C PRO A 140 -16.91 -12.07 -15.80
N LYS A 141 -16.67 -11.27 -16.85
CA LYS A 141 -15.96 -9.99 -16.75
C LYS A 141 -16.69 -9.05 -15.81
N LYS A 142 -16.01 -8.62 -14.75
CA LYS A 142 -16.53 -7.68 -13.77
C LYS A 142 -15.69 -6.41 -13.73
N THR A 143 -16.29 -5.37 -13.17
CA THR A 143 -15.60 -4.14 -12.81
C THR A 143 -15.43 -4.12 -11.31
N VAL A 144 -14.21 -3.93 -10.83
CA VAL A 144 -13.88 -3.82 -9.40
C VAL A 144 -13.28 -2.45 -9.14
N THR A 145 -13.57 -1.88 -7.98
CA THR A 145 -13.08 -0.55 -7.59
C THR A 145 -12.35 -0.67 -6.27
N TYR A 146 -11.16 -0.07 -6.20
CA TYR A 146 -10.31 -0.04 -5.02
C TYR A 146 -9.97 1.40 -4.64
N PRO A 147 -9.92 1.72 -3.34
CA PRO A 147 -9.43 3.02 -2.91
C PRO A 147 -7.93 3.16 -3.22
N LEU A 148 -7.46 4.39 -3.43
CA LEU A 148 -6.03 4.71 -3.46
C LEU A 148 -5.42 4.56 -2.06
N GLY A 149 -4.12 4.31 -1.99
CA GLY A 149 -3.41 3.98 -0.75
C GLY A 149 -2.71 2.63 -0.89
N PRO A 150 -3.42 1.50 -0.79
CA PRO A 150 -2.86 0.15 -0.76
C PRO A 150 -2.53 -0.43 -2.14
N ILE A 151 -2.25 0.43 -3.14
CA ILE A 151 -2.02 0.01 -4.52
C ILE A 151 -0.55 0.20 -4.85
N SER A 152 0.09 -0.88 -5.27
CA SER A 152 1.48 -0.89 -5.73
C SER A 152 1.55 -1.38 -7.17
N VAL A 153 2.46 -0.79 -7.96
CA VAL A 153 2.56 -1.09 -9.39
C VAL A 153 3.98 -1.44 -9.75
N THR A 154 4.14 -2.58 -10.43
CA THR A 154 5.42 -3.02 -10.99
C THR A 154 5.50 -2.57 -12.44
N ILE A 155 6.58 -1.88 -12.80
CA ILE A 155 6.82 -1.34 -14.14
C ILE A 155 8.05 -2.02 -14.74
N ILE A 156 7.96 -2.44 -16.00
CA ILE A 156 9.09 -2.99 -16.76
C ILE A 156 9.11 -2.30 -18.12
N ASN A 157 10.25 -1.73 -18.51
CA ASN A 157 10.44 -1.04 -19.79
C ASN A 157 9.37 0.04 -20.08
N GLY A 158 8.95 0.78 -19.05
CA GLY A 158 7.93 1.82 -19.16
C GLY A 158 6.48 1.30 -19.33
N LEU A 159 6.27 0.00 -19.21
CA LEU A 159 4.96 -0.65 -19.24
C LEU A 159 4.62 -1.19 -17.86
N VAL A 160 3.34 -1.15 -17.51
CA VAL A 160 2.85 -1.81 -16.29
C VAL A 160 2.84 -3.31 -16.51
N GLU A 161 3.56 -4.04 -15.66
CA GLU A 161 3.55 -5.50 -15.64
C GLU A 161 2.42 -6.01 -14.73
N LYS A 162 2.36 -5.49 -13.50
CA LYS A 162 1.47 -5.96 -12.45
C LYS A 162 0.93 -4.80 -11.63
N ILE A 163 -0.32 -4.96 -11.18
CA ILE A 163 -0.94 -4.10 -10.17
C ILE A 163 -1.20 -4.97 -8.95
N HIS A 164 -0.59 -4.62 -7.83
CA HIS A 164 -0.81 -5.24 -6.55
C HIS A 164 -1.77 -4.38 -5.72
N VAL A 165 -2.76 -5.00 -5.10
CA VAL A 165 -3.75 -4.34 -4.24
C VAL A 165 -3.89 -5.12 -2.95
N GLU A 166 -3.58 -4.48 -1.83
CA GLU A 166 -3.90 -4.99 -0.50
C GLU A 166 -5.32 -4.51 -0.11
N ARG A 167 -6.26 -5.44 0.00
CA ARG A 167 -7.65 -5.14 0.34
C ARG A 167 -7.91 -5.58 1.77
N PHE A 168 -8.37 -4.63 2.57
CA PHE A 168 -8.79 -4.92 3.94
C PHE A 168 -10.28 -5.20 4.03
N SER A 169 -10.61 -6.39 4.51
CA SER A 169 -11.95 -6.93 4.72
C SER A 169 -12.24 -7.01 6.22
N LYS A 170 -13.43 -6.58 6.65
CA LYS A 170 -13.82 -6.59 8.08
C LYS A 170 -14.64 -7.83 8.47
N TYR A 171 -14.77 -8.85 7.61
CA TYR A 171 -15.72 -9.96 7.81
C TYR A 171 -15.04 -11.33 7.70
N ASN A 172 -15.41 -12.23 8.62
CA ASN A 172 -15.15 -13.66 8.52
C ASN A 172 -16.52 -14.37 8.44
N GLU A 173 -16.88 -14.92 7.28
CA GLU A 173 -18.14 -15.68 7.10
C GLU A 173 -18.01 -17.13 7.59
N TYR A 174 -16.81 -17.57 7.99
CA TYR A 174 -16.50 -18.99 8.18
C TYR A 174 -16.78 -19.59 9.56
N VAL A 175 -17.29 -18.83 10.53
CA VAL A 175 -17.54 -19.38 11.86
C VAL A 175 -19.01 -19.23 12.21
N SER A 176 -19.63 -20.35 12.59
CA SER A 176 -20.95 -20.46 13.20
C SER A 176 -21.10 -19.72 14.55
N ASP A 177 -20.15 -18.84 14.89
CA ASP A 177 -20.16 -18.01 16.09
C ASP A 177 -20.53 -16.56 15.73
N PRO A 178 -21.36 -15.91 16.55
CA PRO A 178 -21.74 -14.52 16.30
C PRO A 178 -20.52 -13.59 16.47
N LEU A 179 -20.29 -12.73 15.46
CA LEU A 179 -19.60 -11.44 15.57
C LEU A 179 -18.06 -11.47 15.79
N ALA A 180 -17.36 -12.53 15.38
CA ALA A 180 -15.89 -12.53 15.37
C ALA A 180 -15.36 -11.88 14.08
N THR A 181 -15.16 -10.56 14.07
CA THR A 181 -14.51 -9.85 12.96
C THR A 181 -13.03 -9.64 13.25
N GLY A 182 -12.20 -10.36 12.50
CA GLY A 182 -10.81 -9.99 12.27
C GLY A 182 -10.72 -9.05 11.08
N LEU A 183 -9.67 -8.24 11.01
CA LEU A 183 -9.34 -7.54 9.77
C LEU A 183 -8.51 -8.49 8.90
N GLU A 184 -9.07 -8.85 7.75
CA GLU A 184 -8.44 -9.70 6.75
C GLU A 184 -7.72 -8.83 5.72
N ALA A 185 -6.46 -9.15 5.42
CA ALA A 185 -5.68 -8.47 4.38
C ALA A 185 -5.58 -9.40 3.16
N ASP A 186 -6.48 -9.20 2.19
CA ASP A 186 -6.47 -9.92 0.93
C ASP A 186 -5.50 -9.27 -0.05
N ASN A 187 -4.59 -10.05 -0.59
CA ASN A 187 -3.56 -9.59 -1.50
C ASN A 187 -3.93 -10.01 -2.93
N TYR A 188 -4.28 -9.06 -3.78
CA TYR A 188 -4.60 -9.32 -5.18
C TYR A 188 -3.48 -8.83 -6.09
N THR A 189 -3.00 -9.71 -6.96
CA THR A 189 -2.09 -9.35 -8.05
C THR A 189 -2.82 -9.46 -9.37
N TYR A 190 -2.89 -8.33 -10.09
CA TYR A 190 -3.52 -8.22 -11.39
C TYR A 190 -2.47 -8.17 -12.49
N THR A 191 -2.56 -9.11 -13.44
CA THR A 191 -1.86 -9.00 -14.72
C THR A 191 -2.76 -8.29 -15.74
N LEU A 192 -2.15 -7.48 -16.59
CA LEU A 192 -2.87 -6.78 -17.64
C LEU A 192 -2.98 -7.66 -18.88
N THR A 193 -4.19 -7.80 -19.43
CA THR A 193 -4.39 -8.52 -20.70
C THR A 193 -3.86 -7.72 -21.90
N LYS A 194 -3.67 -6.41 -21.73
CA LYS A 194 -3.08 -5.50 -22.71
C LYS A 194 -2.04 -4.60 -22.04
N PRO A 195 -0.89 -4.31 -22.70
CA PRO A 195 0.09 -3.40 -22.16
C PRO A 195 -0.49 -2.00 -21.86
N ILE A 196 -0.21 -1.48 -20.67
CA ILE A 196 -0.56 -0.11 -20.28
C ILE A 196 0.71 0.69 -20.04
N ASN A 197 0.75 1.92 -20.54
CA ASN A 197 1.88 2.82 -20.32
C ASN A 197 1.96 3.24 -18.84
N ALA A 198 3.15 3.13 -18.25
CA ALA A 198 3.40 3.47 -16.85
C ALA A 198 3.09 4.93 -16.49
N LYS A 199 3.12 5.86 -17.45
CA LYS A 199 2.74 7.27 -17.23
C LYS A 199 1.31 7.43 -16.72
N LEU A 200 0.43 6.47 -16.99
CA LEU A 200 -0.93 6.50 -16.45
C LEU A 200 -0.94 6.44 -14.91
N PHE A 201 0.07 5.81 -14.31
CA PHE A 201 0.23 5.59 -12.87
C PHE A 201 1.16 6.62 -12.20
N ASP A 202 1.66 7.61 -12.95
CA ASP A 202 2.42 8.74 -12.38
C ASP A 202 1.46 9.73 -11.71
N ARG A 203 0.76 9.25 -10.67
CA ARG A 203 -0.30 9.95 -9.97
C ARG A 203 -0.14 9.77 -8.45
N PRO A 204 -0.56 10.77 -7.66
CA PRO A 204 -0.59 10.63 -6.21
C PRO A 204 -1.48 9.47 -5.73
N GLY A 205 -1.14 8.89 -4.58
CA GLY A 205 -1.91 7.83 -3.92
C GLY A 205 -1.65 6.41 -4.44
N ILE A 206 -0.62 6.23 -5.27
CA ILE A 206 -0.18 4.93 -5.79
C ILE A 206 1.30 4.74 -5.45
N TYR A 207 1.65 3.56 -4.97
CA TYR A 207 3.05 3.16 -4.78
C TYR A 207 3.67 2.72 -6.11
N ILE A 208 4.86 3.22 -6.37
CA ILE A 208 5.70 2.80 -7.48
C ILE A 208 6.99 2.24 -6.90
N ASP A 209 7.39 1.06 -7.38
CA ASP A 209 8.69 0.49 -7.06
C ASP A 209 9.80 1.41 -7.59
N VAL A 210 10.62 1.94 -6.69
CA VAL A 210 11.70 2.87 -7.01
C VAL A 210 12.78 2.17 -7.83
N LYS A 211 13.03 0.88 -7.59
CA LYS A 211 14.03 0.09 -8.33
C LYS A 211 13.63 -0.14 -9.78
N SER A 212 12.33 -0.22 -10.05
CA SER A 212 11.80 -0.43 -11.40
C SER A 212 12.06 0.74 -12.38
N LYS A 213 12.43 1.93 -11.87
CA LYS A 213 12.74 3.11 -12.69
C LYS A 213 14.22 3.23 -13.09
N LEU A 214 15.09 2.35 -12.60
CA LEU A 214 16.55 2.46 -12.74
C LEU A 214 17.15 1.63 -13.87
N PHE A 215 16.36 0.75 -14.51
CA PHE A 215 16.78 0.10 -15.76
C PHE A 215 16.39 0.98 -16.96
N LYS A 216 17.24 1.96 -17.25
CA LYS A 216 17.31 2.63 -18.55
C LYS A 216 18.50 2.11 -19.34
#